data_AF-F4RZ47-F1
#
_entry.id   AF-F4RZ47-F1
#
_cell.length_a   1.000
_cell.length_b   1.000
_cell.length_c   1.000
_cell.angle_alpha   90.00
_cell.angle_beta   90.00
_cell.angle_gamma   90.00
#
_symmetry.space_group_name_H-M   'P 1'
#
loop_
_entity.id
_entity.type
_entity.pdbx_description
1 polymer ?
#
loop_
_entity_poly.entity_id
_entity_poly.type
_entity_poly.pdbx_seq_one_letter_code
_entity_poly.pdbx_strand_id
1 'polypeptide(L)'
;MKACIKEYSKPVVRKNPLSLNQIELVKSNSGNSHNDKLFLALLGIGFGGLHQLGELTVPDSEFLLDAKKIILRSSLQFSSCKKFIQYHLPYSKCDSTFIGAPIIIQSFENTSACPVLLLKSYLCSRDTLFMAASELFITSSGCSPSRKWFLSRFHQHFNKSFLGHSL
;
A
#
# COMPACT_ATOMS: atom_id res chain seq x y z
N MET A 1 29.38 -0.81 -27.10
CA MET A 1 28.85 -0.13 -25.90
C MET A 1 29.75 -0.44 -24.72
N LYS A 2 30.43 0.56 -24.15
CA LYS A 2 31.17 0.40 -22.87
C LYS A 2 30.16 0.50 -21.73
N ALA A 3 30.04 -0.54 -20.92
CA ALA A 3 29.25 -0.48 -19.69
C ALA A 3 29.88 0.54 -18.74
N CYS A 4 29.08 1.50 -18.26
CA CYS A 4 29.52 2.46 -17.25
C CYS A 4 29.54 1.73 -15.90
N ILE A 5 30.73 1.45 -15.37
CA ILE A 5 30.91 0.76 -14.08
C ILE A 5 30.76 1.80 -12.97
N LYS A 6 29.88 1.52 -12.01
CA LYS A 6 29.67 2.39 -10.84
C LYS A 6 30.86 2.26 -9.90
N GLU A 7 31.76 3.25 -9.91
CA GLU A 7 33.04 3.22 -9.17
C GLU A 7 32.92 3.30 -7.63
N TYR A 8 31.72 3.57 -7.11
CA TYR A 8 31.43 3.63 -5.66
C TYR A 8 30.23 2.74 -5.29
N SER A 9 30.27 1.48 -5.69
CA SER A 9 29.27 0.49 -5.30
C SER A 9 29.45 0.12 -3.82
N LYS A 10 28.49 0.54 -2.98
CA LYS A 10 28.36 0.00 -1.62
C LYS A 10 28.01 -1.50 -1.72
N PRO A 11 28.48 -2.34 -0.77
CA PRO A 11 28.10 -3.74 -0.75
C PRO A 11 26.57 -3.87 -0.73
N VAL A 12 26.04 -4.78 -1.54
CA VAL A 12 24.60 -5.02 -1.61
C VAL A 12 24.16 -5.71 -0.32
N VAL A 13 23.62 -4.95 0.62
CA VAL A 13 22.96 -5.51 1.79
C VAL A 13 21.58 -6.01 1.36
N ARG A 14 21.43 -7.33 1.21
CA ARG A 14 20.16 -7.95 0.88
C ARG A 14 19.24 -7.90 2.09
N LYS A 15 18.07 -7.31 1.90
CA LYS A 15 17.00 -7.28 2.89
C LYS A 15 16.09 -8.49 2.71
N ASN A 16 15.48 -8.93 3.80
CA ASN A 16 14.58 -10.08 3.76
C ASN A 16 13.29 -9.72 3.01
N PRO A 17 12.79 -10.62 2.13
CA PRO A 17 11.50 -10.44 1.50
C PRO A 17 10.38 -10.56 2.52
N LEU A 18 9.28 -9.84 2.29
CA LEU A 18 8.05 -10.01 3.04
C LEU A 18 7.38 -11.33 2.61
N SER A 19 6.79 -12.06 3.55
CA SER A 19 6.03 -13.29 3.26
C SER A 19 4.59 -13.20 3.74
N LEU A 20 3.70 -14.04 3.19
CA LEU A 20 2.30 -14.10 3.60
C LEU A 20 2.15 -14.38 5.10
N ASN A 21 2.91 -15.34 5.63
CA ASN A 21 2.88 -15.70 7.06
C ASN A 21 3.24 -14.51 7.95
N GLN A 22 4.13 -13.62 7.48
CA GLN A 22 4.48 -12.41 8.21
C GLN A 22 3.32 -11.42 8.24
N ILE A 23 2.59 -11.26 7.13
CA ILE A 23 1.39 -10.40 7.08
C ILE A 23 0.30 -10.96 8.00
N GLU A 24 0.13 -12.29 8.06
CA GLU A 24 -0.81 -12.93 8.99
C GLU A 24 -0.41 -12.68 10.45
N LEU A 25 0.87 -12.79 10.78
CA LEU A 25 1.38 -12.48 12.11
C LEU A 25 1.19 -11.00 12.48
N VAL A 26 1.41 -10.08 11.53
CA VAL A 26 1.12 -8.65 11.74
C VAL A 26 -0.37 -8.47 12.01
N LYS A 27 -1.25 -9.12 11.24
CA LYS A 27 -2.69 -9.06 11.44
C LYS A 27 -3.11 -9.57 12.81
N SER A 28 -2.57 -10.71 13.27
CA SER A 28 -2.92 -11.27 14.58
C SER A 28 -2.48 -10.38 15.74
N ASN A 29 -1.38 -9.64 15.55
CA ASN A 29 -0.81 -8.76 16.57
C ASN A 29 -1.29 -7.31 16.47
N SER A 30 -2.05 -6.98 15.42
CA SER A 30 -2.59 -5.63 15.20
C SER A 30 -3.89 -5.44 15.96
N GLY A 31 -4.13 -4.21 16.41
CA GLY A 31 -5.42 -3.80 16.96
C GLY A 31 -6.52 -3.72 15.89
N ASN A 32 -7.71 -3.28 16.32
CA ASN A 32 -8.88 -3.11 15.46
C ASN A 32 -9.18 -1.62 15.16
N SER A 33 -8.23 -0.71 15.41
CA SER A 33 -8.43 0.71 15.16
C SER A 33 -8.50 1.01 13.66
N HIS A 34 -9.05 2.16 13.29
CA HIS A 34 -9.11 2.59 11.90
C HIS A 34 -7.72 2.60 11.23
N ASN A 35 -6.71 3.12 11.93
CA ASN A 35 -5.34 3.18 11.42
C ASN A 35 -4.68 1.81 11.31
N ASP A 36 -5.02 0.85 12.18
CA ASP A 36 -4.50 -0.51 12.08
C ASP A 36 -5.09 -1.22 10.87
N LYS A 37 -6.40 -1.06 10.64
CA LYS A 37 -7.07 -1.54 9.42
C LYS A 37 -6.48 -0.92 8.16
N LEU A 38 -6.24 0.39 8.16
CA LEU A 38 -5.57 1.07 7.05
C LEU A 38 -4.18 0.50 6.80
N PHE A 39 -3.37 0.35 7.85
CA PHE A 39 -2.02 -0.20 7.74
C PHE A 39 -2.03 -1.62 7.16
N LEU A 40 -2.91 -2.49 7.65
CA LEU A 40 -3.07 -3.85 7.13
C LEU A 40 -3.56 -3.86 5.68
N ALA A 41 -4.50 -2.98 5.33
CA ALA A 41 -4.97 -2.84 3.95
C ALA A 41 -3.84 -2.42 3.00
N LEU A 42 -3.03 -1.43 3.38
CA LEU A 42 -1.86 -0.99 2.61
C LEU A 42 -0.80 -2.10 2.50
N LEU A 43 -0.57 -2.85 3.58
CA LEU A 43 0.39 -3.96 3.58
C LEU A 43 -0.06 -5.09 2.66
N GLY A 44 -1.33 -5.50 2.74
CA GLY A 44 -1.90 -6.54 1.89
C GLY A 44 -1.99 -6.14 0.41
N ILE A 45 -2.46 -4.93 0.13
CA ILE A 45 -2.51 -4.38 -1.24
C ILE A 45 -1.12 -4.18 -1.80
N GLY A 46 -0.20 -3.67 -0.97
CA GLY A 46 1.21 -3.50 -1.31
C GLY A 46 1.81 -4.80 -1.82
N PHE A 47 1.72 -5.83 -0.98
CA PHE A 47 2.22 -7.16 -1.26
C PHE A 47 1.51 -7.83 -2.45
N GLY A 48 0.18 -7.80 -2.49
CA GLY A 48 -0.59 -8.50 -3.52
C GLY A 48 -0.63 -7.80 -4.87
N GLY A 49 -0.46 -6.47 -4.90
CA GLY A 49 -0.38 -5.66 -6.11
C GLY A 49 1.04 -5.34 -6.56
N LEU A 50 2.06 -5.81 -5.83
CA LEU A 50 3.49 -5.50 -6.06
C LEU A 50 3.76 -3.99 -6.12
N HIS A 51 3.07 -3.23 -5.27
CA HIS A 51 3.18 -1.78 -5.27
C HIS A 51 4.51 -1.30 -4.70
N GLN A 52 5.00 -0.21 -5.29
CA GLN A 52 5.98 0.61 -4.59
C GLN A 52 5.28 1.40 -3.48
N LEU A 53 5.94 1.58 -2.34
CA LEU A 53 5.34 2.34 -1.23
C LEU A 53 4.92 3.77 -1.66
N GLY A 54 5.67 4.40 -2.56
CA GLY A 54 5.36 5.73 -3.09
C GLY A 54 4.14 5.80 -4.02
N GLU A 55 3.57 4.66 -4.41
CA GLU A 55 2.30 4.60 -5.17
C GLU A 55 1.09 4.60 -4.24
N LEU A 56 1.27 4.09 -3.01
CA LEU A 56 0.21 3.97 -2.01
C LEU A 56 0.23 5.07 -0.94
N THR A 57 1.31 5.85 -0.87
CA THR A 57 1.51 6.89 0.13
C THR A 57 1.83 8.24 -0.50
N VAL A 58 1.49 9.30 0.23
CA VAL A 58 1.86 10.67 -0.16
C VAL A 58 3.27 11.02 0.35
N PRO A 59 3.93 12.02 -0.27
CA PRO A 59 5.18 12.57 0.24
C PRO A 59 5.04 13.09 1.67
N ASP A 60 6.12 13.03 2.45
CA ASP A 60 6.13 13.55 3.83
C ASP A 60 6.09 15.09 3.89
N SER A 61 6.38 15.76 2.77
CA SER A 61 6.32 17.21 2.63
C SER A 61 5.10 17.60 1.82
N GLU A 62 4.23 18.42 2.40
CA GLU A 62 3.00 18.92 1.74
C GLU A 62 3.30 19.66 0.43
N PHE A 63 4.42 20.38 0.34
CA PHE A 63 4.84 21.05 -0.90
C PHE A 63 5.09 20.12 -2.09
N LEU A 64 5.29 18.83 -1.85
CA LEU A 64 5.50 17.82 -2.89
C LEU A 64 4.23 17.01 -3.17
N LEU A 65 3.15 17.26 -2.43
CA LEU A 65 1.88 16.57 -2.61
C LEU A 65 1.27 16.94 -3.96
N ASP A 66 0.98 15.92 -4.75
CA ASP A 66 0.24 16.06 -6.00
C ASP A 66 -1.06 15.29 -5.86
N ALA A 67 -2.18 16.02 -5.75
CA ALA A 67 -3.50 15.43 -5.60
C ALA A 67 -3.88 14.51 -6.77
N LYS A 68 -3.28 14.71 -7.96
CA LYS A 68 -3.52 13.85 -9.12
C LYS A 68 -2.95 12.44 -8.93
N LYS A 69 -2.00 12.26 -8.02
CA LYS A 69 -1.38 10.96 -7.72
C LYS A 69 -2.14 10.17 -6.65
N ILE A 70 -3.20 10.73 -6.08
CA ILE A 70 -3.99 10.08 -5.04
C ILE A 70 -4.96 9.10 -5.67
N ILE A 71 -4.95 7.85 -5.18
CA ILE A 71 -5.91 6.83 -5.59
C ILE A 71 -7.30 7.20 -5.06
N LEU A 72 -8.28 7.28 -5.95
CA LEU A 72 -9.63 7.68 -5.60
C LEU A 72 -10.50 6.49 -5.17
N ARG A 73 -11.30 6.69 -4.11
CA ARG A 73 -12.28 5.72 -3.61
C ARG A 73 -13.31 5.33 -4.66
N SER A 74 -13.69 6.26 -5.53
CA SER A 74 -14.65 6.06 -6.62
C SER A 74 -14.13 5.13 -7.72
N SER A 75 -12.80 5.00 -7.85
CA SER A 75 -12.19 4.08 -8.82
C SER A 75 -12.20 2.62 -8.35
N LEU A 76 -12.39 2.38 -7.05
CA LEU A 76 -12.38 1.05 -6.48
C LEU A 76 -13.66 0.29 -6.80
N GLN A 77 -13.48 -0.90 -7.38
CA GLN A 77 -14.53 -1.85 -7.71
C GLN A 77 -14.22 -3.21 -7.09
N PHE A 78 -15.27 -3.87 -6.60
CA PHE A 78 -15.22 -5.27 -6.20
C PHE A 78 -15.80 -6.12 -7.31
N SER A 79 -15.14 -7.23 -7.63
CA SER A 79 -15.76 -8.26 -8.48
C SER A 79 -17.02 -8.81 -7.83
N SER A 80 -18.06 -9.10 -8.64
CA SER A 80 -19.33 -9.68 -8.17
C SER A 80 -19.14 -10.98 -7.38
N CYS A 81 -18.17 -11.80 -7.77
CA CYS A 81 -17.82 -13.04 -7.08
C CYS A 81 -16.83 -12.84 -5.91
N LYS A 82 -16.47 -11.59 -5.59
CA LYS A 82 -15.52 -11.21 -4.53
C LYS A 82 -14.11 -11.80 -4.69
N LYS A 83 -13.76 -12.31 -5.87
CA LYS A 83 -12.46 -12.95 -6.16
C LYS A 83 -11.34 -11.97 -6.45
N PHE A 84 -11.64 -10.73 -6.81
CA PHE A 84 -10.63 -9.70 -7.02
C PHE A 84 -11.19 -8.32 -6.70
N ILE A 85 -10.26 -7.39 -6.50
CA ILE A 85 -10.52 -5.95 -6.46
C ILE A 85 -9.82 -5.28 -7.63
N GLN A 86 -10.39 -4.17 -8.09
CA GLN A 86 -9.78 -3.33 -9.11
C GLN A 86 -9.86 -1.88 -8.69
N TYR A 87 -8.80 -1.10 -8.90
CA TYR A 87 -8.85 0.36 -8.81
C TYR A 87 -7.91 0.99 -9.84
N HIS A 88 -8.04 2.29 -10.06
CA HIS A 88 -7.16 3.02 -10.95
C HIS A 88 -5.99 3.61 -10.15
N LEU A 89 -4.77 3.21 -10.48
CA LEU A 89 -3.55 3.84 -9.98
C LEU A 89 -3.20 5.00 -10.93
N PRO A 90 -3.29 6.26 -10.48
CA PRO A 90 -3.12 7.41 -11.38
C PRO A 90 -1.67 7.66 -11.80
N TYR A 91 -0.70 7.10 -11.08
CA TYR A 91 0.71 7.34 -11.37
C TYR A 91 1.58 6.13 -11.02
N SER A 92 2.46 5.77 -11.94
CA SER A 92 3.61 4.91 -11.68
C SER A 92 4.84 5.52 -12.35
N LYS A 93 6.04 5.25 -11.80
CA LYS A 93 7.30 5.74 -12.39
C LYS A 93 7.57 5.19 -13.79
N CYS A 94 6.93 4.08 -14.13
CA CYS A 94 7.04 3.45 -15.44
C CYS A 94 6.01 3.99 -16.45
N ASP A 95 5.10 4.88 -16.03
CA ASP A 95 4.09 5.46 -16.91
C ASP A 95 4.61 6.76 -17.54
N SER A 96 5.06 6.66 -18.79
CA SER A 96 5.48 7.81 -19.59
C SER A 96 4.32 8.68 -20.09
N THR A 97 3.08 8.17 -20.03
CA THR A 97 1.89 8.84 -20.55
C THR A 97 1.11 9.61 -19.50
N PHE A 98 1.41 9.38 -18.21
CA PHE A 98 0.73 9.98 -17.05
C PHE A 98 -0.79 9.74 -17.04
N ILE A 99 -1.24 8.65 -17.65
CA ILE A 99 -2.64 8.22 -17.70
C ILE A 99 -3.00 7.38 -16.46
N GLY A 100 -2.00 6.72 -15.87
CA GLY A 100 -2.20 5.71 -14.85
C GLY A 100 -2.56 4.34 -15.45
N ALA A 101 -2.84 3.38 -14.57
CA ALA A 101 -3.17 2.01 -14.96
C ALA A 101 -4.22 1.39 -14.02
N PRO A 102 -5.10 0.52 -14.52
CA PRO A 102 -5.92 -0.30 -13.66
C PRO A 102 -5.04 -1.33 -12.94
N ILE A 103 -5.20 -1.42 -11.63
CA ILE A 103 -4.57 -2.44 -10.79
C ILE A 103 -5.64 -3.46 -10.43
N ILE A 104 -5.37 -4.73 -10.69
CA ILE A 104 -6.24 -5.85 -10.34
C ILE A 104 -5.50 -6.72 -9.34
N ILE A 105 -6.10 -6.92 -8.16
CA ILE A 105 -5.52 -7.77 -7.10
C ILE A 105 -6.49 -8.91 -6.82
N GLN A 106 -5.99 -10.13 -7.00
CA GLN A 106 -6.75 -11.34 -6.72
C GLN A 106 -6.80 -11.62 -5.22
N SER A 107 -7.91 -12.22 -4.80
CA SER A 107 -8.07 -12.77 -3.47
C SER A 107 -7.14 -13.95 -3.31
N PHE A 108 -6.45 -14.00 -2.18
CA PHE A 108 -5.72 -15.19 -1.77
C PHE A 108 -6.68 -16.13 -1.05
N GLU A 109 -6.67 -17.40 -1.43
CA GLU A 109 -7.50 -18.43 -0.81
C GLU A 109 -6.87 -18.88 0.52
N ASN A 110 -7.72 -19.25 1.49
CA ASN A 110 -7.31 -19.86 2.77
C ASN A 110 -6.32 -19.05 3.62
N THR A 111 -6.26 -17.72 3.47
CA THR A 111 -5.40 -16.87 4.28
C THR A 111 -6.13 -15.68 4.87
N SER A 112 -5.79 -15.36 6.11
CA SER A 112 -6.30 -14.17 6.80
C SER A 112 -5.64 -12.88 6.28
N ALA A 113 -4.47 -12.98 5.64
CA ALA A 113 -3.74 -11.89 5.00
C ALA A 113 -4.25 -11.54 3.60
N CYS A 114 -5.39 -12.10 3.18
CA CYS A 114 -5.97 -11.81 1.87
C CYS A 114 -6.20 -10.29 1.67
N PRO A 115 -5.62 -9.68 0.62
CA PRO A 115 -5.71 -8.24 0.37
C PRO A 115 -7.16 -7.74 0.27
N VAL A 116 -8.02 -8.55 -0.36
CA VAL A 116 -9.45 -8.24 -0.52
C VAL A 116 -10.16 -8.18 0.83
N LEU A 117 -9.83 -9.07 1.77
CA LEU A 117 -10.42 -9.08 3.11
C LEU A 117 -9.91 -7.92 3.96
N LEU A 118 -8.60 -7.64 3.90
CA LEU A 118 -7.99 -6.53 4.63
C LEU A 118 -8.53 -5.18 4.15
N LEU A 119 -8.64 -4.99 2.83
CA LEU A 119 -9.22 -3.77 2.26
C LEU A 119 -10.69 -3.61 2.65
N LYS A 120 -11.50 -4.67 2.61
CA LYS A 120 -12.91 -4.62 3.04
C LYS A 120 -13.04 -4.18 4.50
N SER A 121 -12.24 -4.75 5.39
CA SER A 121 -12.25 -4.37 6.81
C SER A 121 -11.95 -2.88 7.01
N TYR A 122 -10.95 -2.37 6.29
CA TYR A 122 -10.63 -0.95 6.28
C TYR A 122 -11.77 -0.09 5.72
N LEU A 123 -12.35 -0.47 4.58
CA LEU A 123 -13.44 0.30 3.95
C LEU A 123 -14.68 0.40 4.82
N CYS A 124 -15.04 -0.66 5.56
CA CYS A 124 -16.12 -0.58 6.54
C CYS A 124 -15.86 0.54 7.56
N SER A 125 -14.62 0.70 8.03
CA SER A 125 -14.27 1.78 8.95
C SER A 125 -14.15 3.14 8.26
N ARG A 126 -13.57 3.18 7.05
CA ARG A 126 -13.39 4.40 6.27
C ARG A 126 -14.71 5.01 5.87
N ASP A 127 -15.61 4.23 5.29
CA ASP A 127 -16.88 4.73 4.74
C ASP A 127 -17.83 5.19 5.86
N THR A 128 -17.67 4.68 7.10
CA THR A 128 -18.36 5.21 8.29
C THR A 128 -17.80 6.55 8.76
N LEU A 129 -16.47 6.73 8.75
CA LEU A 129 -15.81 7.95 9.28
C LEU A 129 -15.70 9.08 8.24
N PHE A 130 -15.54 8.72 6.97
CA PHE A 130 -15.14 9.61 5.87
C PHE A 130 -15.96 9.35 4.61
N MET A 131 -17.29 9.32 4.76
CA MET A 131 -18.22 9.00 3.67
C MET A 131 -18.03 9.87 2.42
N ALA A 132 -17.79 11.18 2.60
CA ALA A 132 -17.68 12.14 1.51
C ALA A 132 -16.24 12.34 0.98
N ALA A 133 -15.24 11.72 1.59
CA ALA A 133 -13.86 11.90 1.16
C ALA A 133 -13.61 11.16 -0.17
N SER A 134 -12.82 11.78 -1.05
CA SER A 134 -12.50 11.23 -2.37
C SER A 134 -11.36 10.21 -2.32
N GLU A 135 -10.43 10.35 -1.38
CA GLU A 135 -9.20 9.57 -1.26
C GLU A 135 -9.50 8.14 -0.80
N LEU A 136 -8.90 7.13 -1.43
CA LEU A 136 -9.14 5.73 -1.04
C LEU A 136 -8.52 5.44 0.34
N PHE A 137 -7.28 5.88 0.56
CA PHE A 137 -6.52 5.64 1.78
C PHE A 137 -6.48 6.90 2.62
N ILE A 138 -7.12 6.87 3.79
CA ILE A 138 -7.29 8.01 4.69
C ILE A 138 -7.01 7.51 6.10
N THR A 139 -6.21 8.26 6.84
CA THR A 139 -5.90 8.01 8.26
C THR A 139 -7.02 8.53 9.16
N SER A 140 -6.98 8.20 10.44
CA SER A 140 -7.98 8.69 11.41
C SER A 140 -8.01 10.21 11.57
N SER A 141 -6.95 10.92 11.12
CA SER A 141 -6.92 12.38 11.10
C SER A 141 -7.51 13.00 9.83
N GLY A 142 -8.07 12.18 8.93
CA GLY A 142 -8.67 12.64 7.67
C GLY A 142 -7.68 12.96 6.56
N CYS A 143 -6.40 12.61 6.73
CA CYS A 143 -5.34 12.84 5.74
C CYS A 143 -4.89 11.53 5.09
N SER A 144 -4.43 11.59 3.84
CA SER A 144 -3.75 10.47 3.18
C SER A 144 -2.49 10.02 3.95
N PRO A 145 -2.19 8.71 4.01
CA PRO A 145 -1.03 8.20 4.75
C PRO A 145 0.28 8.58 4.06
N SER A 146 1.22 9.15 4.82
CA SER A 146 2.56 9.44 4.31
C SER A 146 3.49 8.22 4.36
N ARG A 147 4.61 8.30 3.64
CA ARG A 147 5.68 7.29 3.73
C ARG A 147 6.18 7.11 5.17
N LYS A 148 6.42 8.18 5.90
CA LYS A 148 6.84 8.14 7.31
C LYS A 148 5.78 7.47 8.19
N TRP A 149 4.50 7.77 7.96
CA TRP A 149 3.39 7.14 8.69
C TRP A 149 3.40 5.61 8.50
N PHE A 150 3.55 5.16 7.26
CA PHE A 150 3.59 3.72 6.96
C PHE A 150 4.81 3.06 7.57
N LEU A 151 6.01 3.62 7.36
CA LEU A 151 7.25 3.04 7.86
C LEU A 151 7.32 3.02 9.39
N SER A 152 6.74 4.02 10.06
CA SER A 152 6.66 4.03 11.53
C SER A 152 5.89 2.81 12.05
N ARG A 153 4.78 2.44 11.40
CA ARG A 153 3.98 1.26 11.77
C ARG A 153 4.65 -0.04 11.34
N PHE A 154 5.20 -0.06 10.13
CA PHE A 154 5.95 -1.20 9.62
C PHE A 154 7.10 -1.61 10.55
N HIS A 155 7.86 -0.64 11.04
CA HIS A 155 9.00 -0.90 11.93
C HIS A 155 8.62 -1.31 13.36
N GLN A 156 7.34 -1.20 13.75
CA GLN A 156 6.85 -1.78 15.01
C GLN A 156 6.73 -3.30 14.92
N HIS A 157 6.50 -3.84 13.71
CA HIS A 157 6.37 -5.28 13.47
C HIS A 157 7.63 -5.90 12.87
N PHE A 158 8.40 -5.11 12.11
CA PHE A 158 9.56 -5.59 11.36
C PHE A 158 10.83 -4.85 11.75
N ASN A 159 11.90 -5.60 12.01
CA ASN A 159 13.23 -5.02 12.19
C ASN A 159 13.73 -4.34 10.89
N LYS A 160 14.82 -3.56 10.98
CA LYS A 160 15.39 -2.82 9.83
C LYS A 160 15.88 -3.72 8.67
N SER A 161 15.92 -5.04 8.87
CA SER A 161 16.31 -6.04 7.87
C SER A 161 15.25 -6.26 6.81
N PHE A 162 14.02 -5.76 6.99
CA PHE A 162 12.98 -5.73 5.96
C PHE A 162 13.00 -4.40 5.18
N LEU A 163 12.77 -4.45 3.87
CA LEU A 163 12.61 -3.25 3.03
C LEU A 163 11.14 -2.87 3.01
N GLY A 164 10.83 -1.61 3.31
CA GLY A 164 9.51 -1.02 3.02
C GLY A 164 9.49 -0.21 1.71
N HIS A 165 10.52 -0.29 0.88
CA HIS A 165 10.58 0.48 -0.38
C HIS A 165 9.79 -0.16 -1.52
N SER A 166 9.82 -1.50 -1.56
CA SER A 166 8.95 -2.35 -2.37
C SER A 166 8.14 -3.13 -1.35
N LEU A 167 6.81 -2.99 -1.39
CA LEU A 167 5.92 -3.84 -0.61
C LEU A 167 5.67 -5.16 -1.34
#